data_AF-A0AAW8AZJ9-F1
#
_entry.id   AF-A0AAW8AZJ9-F1
#
_cell.length_a   1.000
_cell.length_b   1.000
_cell.length_c   1.000
_cell.angle_alpha   90.00
_cell.angle_beta   90.00
_cell.angle_gamma   90.00
#
_symmetry.space_group_name_H-M   'P 1'
#
loop_
_entity.id
_entity.type
_entity.pdbx_description
1 polymer ?
#
loop_
_entity_poly.entity_id
_entity_poly.type
_entity_poly.pdbx_seq_one_letter_code
_entity_poly.pdbx_strand_id
1 'polypeptide(L)'
;DEKALFEEKQRETLGKVLKREISAKDANLDLDFMQRNLKQAEINLTKHHKHQNEFNQQLAQEIMKSGLKQSHDKLQSLVDQHNELTQNKPLLFGKKAWEAQRDAIYQEHKKLKGQHEHQKKHGVKDLLENEKFKEHAWKQYQQQHQAKAKQYQTLYPSYQVIKKCVDEIKAEQQLKLRQEQQLKAQQHAPKMKSRGMSR
;
A
#
# COMPACT_ATOMS: atom_id res chain seq x y z
N ASP A 1 0.09 -37.90 -20.68
CA ASP A 1 -1.02 -36.94 -20.53
C ASP A 1 -0.58 -35.61 -21.13
N GLU A 2 -1.03 -35.29 -22.35
CA GLU A 2 -0.46 -34.21 -23.19
C GLU A 2 -0.67 -32.81 -22.60
N LYS A 3 -1.78 -32.63 -21.87
CA LYS A 3 -2.10 -31.36 -21.20
C LYS A 3 -1.10 -31.01 -20.11
N ALA A 4 -0.66 -31.99 -19.34
CA ALA A 4 0.33 -31.79 -18.27
C ALA A 4 1.70 -31.38 -18.85
N LEU A 5 2.11 -32.05 -19.94
CA LEU A 5 3.36 -31.74 -20.64
C LEU A 5 3.34 -30.32 -21.24
N PHE A 6 2.20 -29.90 -21.78
CA PHE A 6 2.00 -28.53 -22.28
C PHE A 6 2.11 -27.50 -21.15
N GLU A 7 1.43 -27.70 -20.02
CA GLU A 7 1.50 -26.78 -18.88
C GLU A 7 2.90 -26.73 -18.26
N GLU A 8 3.64 -27.84 -18.23
CA GLU A 8 5.04 -27.89 -17.77
C GLU A 8 5.95 -27.02 -18.65
N LYS A 9 5.84 -27.16 -19.97
CA LYS A 9 6.59 -26.32 -20.92
C LYS A 9 6.27 -24.82 -20.76
N GLN A 10 5.00 -24.48 -20.50
CA GLN A 10 4.57 -23.10 -20.22
C GLN A 10 5.20 -22.56 -18.93
N ARG A 11 5.30 -23.38 -17.88
CA ARG A 11 5.97 -23.01 -16.61
C ARG A 11 7.46 -22.79 -16.77
N GLU A 12 8.16 -23.68 -17.49
CA GLU A 12 9.59 -23.51 -17.77
C GLU A 12 9.85 -22.21 -18.53
N THR A 13 9.04 -21.95 -19.55
CA THR A 13 9.15 -20.76 -20.39
C THR A 13 8.88 -19.48 -19.60
N LEU A 14 7.85 -19.49 -18.74
CA LEU A 14 7.61 -18.40 -17.79
C LEU A 14 8.80 -18.19 -16.84
N GLY A 15 9.42 -19.27 -16.36
CA GLY A 15 10.63 -19.19 -15.53
C GLY A 15 11.78 -18.44 -16.23
N LYS A 16 11.99 -18.69 -17.52
CA LYS A 16 12.98 -17.98 -18.35
C LYS A 16 12.64 -16.50 -18.52
N VAL A 17 11.36 -16.18 -18.76
CA VAL A 17 10.89 -14.78 -18.85
C VAL A 17 11.12 -14.04 -17.54
N LEU A 18 10.80 -14.64 -16.40
CA LEU A 18 10.98 -14.04 -15.07
C LEU A 18 12.46 -13.75 -14.77
N LYS A 19 13.36 -14.62 -15.22
CA LYS A 19 14.82 -14.44 -15.14
C LYS A 19 15.38 -13.48 -16.20
N ARG A 20 14.53 -12.97 -17.11
CA ARG A 20 14.90 -12.13 -18.27
C ARG A 20 15.83 -12.83 -19.27
N GLU A 21 15.82 -14.16 -19.31
CA GLU A 21 16.59 -14.95 -20.26
C GLU A 21 15.98 -14.90 -21.68
N ILE A 22 14.66 -14.69 -21.76
CA ILE A 22 13.91 -14.51 -23.01
C ILE A 22 12.93 -13.36 -22.87
N SER A 23 12.58 -12.71 -23.98
CA SER A 23 11.56 -11.66 -23.99
C SER A 23 10.15 -12.24 -23.85
N ALA A 24 9.23 -11.46 -23.30
CA ALA A 24 7.81 -11.84 -23.19
C ALA A 24 7.16 -12.10 -24.57
N LYS A 25 7.61 -11.38 -25.60
CA LYS A 25 7.15 -11.53 -26.98
C LYS A 25 7.61 -12.84 -27.62
N ASP A 26 8.84 -13.26 -27.32
CA ASP A 26 9.44 -14.48 -27.88
C ASP A 26 9.03 -15.74 -27.10
N ALA A 27 8.45 -15.56 -25.91
CA ALA A 27 8.10 -16.64 -25.00
C ALA A 27 6.89 -17.48 -25.44
N ASN A 28 6.11 -17.04 -26.44
CA ASN A 28 4.90 -17.72 -26.95
C ASN A 28 4.04 -18.33 -25.81
N LEU A 29 3.82 -17.53 -24.77
CA LEU A 29 3.08 -17.94 -23.58
C LEU A 29 1.58 -17.90 -23.87
N ASP A 30 0.88 -18.93 -23.44
CA ASP A 30 -0.58 -19.02 -23.60
C ASP A 30 -1.29 -17.98 -22.71
N LEU A 31 -2.30 -17.32 -23.27
CA LEU A 31 -3.02 -16.24 -22.58
C LEU A 31 -3.77 -16.78 -21.34
N ASP A 32 -4.44 -17.91 -21.46
CA ASP A 32 -5.24 -18.48 -20.36
C ASP A 32 -4.32 -18.97 -19.23
N PHE A 33 -3.18 -19.56 -19.57
CA PHE A 33 -2.12 -19.88 -18.62
C PHE A 33 -1.61 -18.63 -17.89
N MET A 34 -1.30 -17.56 -18.63
CA MET A 34 -0.77 -16.33 -18.04
C MET A 34 -1.79 -15.58 -17.18
N GLN A 35 -3.06 -15.57 -17.57
CA GLN A 35 -4.14 -14.99 -16.77
C GLN A 35 -4.36 -15.75 -15.46
N ARG A 36 -4.28 -17.08 -15.46
CA ARG A 36 -4.35 -17.90 -14.23
C ARG A 36 -3.20 -17.55 -13.28
N ASN A 37 -1.98 -17.46 -13.80
CA ASN A 37 -0.80 -17.08 -13.01
C ASN A 37 -0.89 -15.65 -12.47
N LEU A 38 -1.34 -14.70 -13.29
CA LEU A 38 -1.58 -13.31 -12.87
C LEU A 38 -2.58 -13.26 -11.72
N LYS A 39 -3.73 -13.92 -11.85
CA LYS A 39 -4.76 -13.98 -10.81
C LYS A 39 -4.22 -14.56 -9.51
N GLN A 40 -3.42 -15.63 -9.58
CA GLN A 40 -2.81 -16.22 -8.39
C GLN A 40 -1.81 -15.25 -7.72
N ALA A 41 -1.00 -14.56 -8.51
CA ALA A 41 -0.07 -13.55 -8.01
C ALA A 41 -0.81 -12.37 -7.35
N GLU A 42 -1.92 -11.90 -7.93
CA GLU A 42 -2.77 -10.86 -7.36
C GLU A 42 -3.40 -11.28 -6.03
N ILE A 43 -3.90 -12.51 -5.94
CA ILE A 43 -4.45 -13.08 -4.68
C ILE A 43 -3.37 -13.09 -3.60
N ASN A 44 -2.17 -13.57 -3.94
CA ASN A 44 -1.05 -13.64 -2.99
C ASN A 44 -0.60 -12.23 -2.55
N LEU A 45 -0.47 -11.28 -3.48
CA LEU A 45 -0.13 -9.89 -3.16
C LEU A 45 -1.19 -9.24 -2.27
N THR A 46 -2.46 -9.48 -2.54
CA THR A 46 -3.57 -8.97 -1.70
C THR A 46 -3.48 -9.51 -0.28
N LYS A 47 -3.16 -10.81 -0.12
CA LYS A 47 -2.93 -11.41 1.21
C LYS A 47 -1.76 -10.76 1.93
N HIS A 48 -0.63 -10.56 1.24
CA HIS A 48 0.53 -9.87 1.84
C HIS A 48 0.20 -8.44 2.24
N HIS A 49 -0.48 -7.69 1.39
CA HIS A 49 -0.87 -6.32 1.69
C HIS A 49 -1.82 -6.24 2.88
N LYS A 50 -2.79 -7.17 2.98
CA LYS A 50 -3.68 -7.28 4.14
C LYS A 50 -2.89 -7.51 5.43
N HIS A 51 -1.96 -8.47 5.44
CA HIS A 51 -1.13 -8.74 6.62
C HIS A 51 -0.23 -7.56 7.01
N GLN A 52 0.33 -6.85 6.02
CA GLN A 52 1.11 -5.64 6.28
C GLN A 52 0.25 -4.54 6.89
N ASN A 53 -0.96 -4.33 6.38
CA ASN A 53 -1.88 -3.33 6.90
C ASN A 53 -2.35 -3.68 8.32
N GLU A 54 -2.67 -4.95 8.59
CA GLU A 54 -3.00 -5.44 9.93
C GLU A 54 -1.86 -5.16 10.91
N PHE A 55 -0.63 -5.48 10.52
CA PHE A 55 0.56 -5.20 11.34
C PHE A 55 0.76 -3.70 11.59
N ASN A 56 0.68 -2.88 10.54
CA ASN A 56 0.82 -1.43 10.66
C ASN A 56 -0.24 -0.83 11.60
N GLN A 57 -1.47 -1.35 11.53
CA GLN A 57 -2.56 -0.90 12.39
C GLN A 57 -2.34 -1.30 13.85
N GLN A 58 -1.85 -2.52 14.11
CA GLN A 58 -1.47 -2.95 15.46
C GLN A 58 -0.33 -2.08 16.02
N LEU A 59 0.73 -1.87 15.24
CA LEU A 59 1.86 -1.04 15.65
C LEU A 59 1.44 0.41 15.94
N ALA A 60 0.58 0.99 15.10
CA ALA A 60 0.04 2.33 15.34
C ALA A 60 -0.81 2.39 16.63
N GLN A 61 -1.64 1.37 16.88
CA GLN A 61 -2.43 1.27 18.11
C GLN A 61 -1.55 1.15 19.36
N GLU A 62 -0.46 0.38 19.31
CA GLU A 62 0.47 0.23 20.43
C GLU A 62 1.22 1.54 20.74
N ILE A 63 1.72 2.21 19.71
CA ILE A 63 2.36 3.53 19.86
C ILE A 63 1.35 4.53 20.44
N MET A 64 0.10 4.50 19.98
CA MET A 64 -0.92 5.42 20.50
C MET A 64 -1.35 5.10 21.91
N LYS A 65 -1.52 3.82 22.25
CA LYS A 65 -1.84 3.40 23.61
C LYS A 65 -0.74 3.83 24.60
N SER A 66 0.53 3.67 24.24
CA SER A 66 1.65 4.10 25.09
C SER A 66 1.74 5.63 25.20
N GLY A 67 1.60 6.36 24.09
CA GLY A 67 1.57 7.82 24.10
C GLY A 67 0.39 8.41 24.90
N LEU A 68 -0.81 7.84 24.75
CA LEU A 68 -1.99 8.24 25.52
C LEU A 68 -1.81 7.99 27.00
N LYS A 69 -1.20 6.86 27.40
CA LYS A 69 -0.88 6.58 28.80
C LYS A 69 0.08 7.64 29.36
N GLN A 70 1.18 7.92 28.66
CA GLN A 70 2.13 8.96 29.09
C GLN A 70 1.48 10.35 29.20
N SER A 71 0.59 10.69 28.26
CA SER A 71 -0.15 11.94 28.30
C SER A 71 -1.14 11.98 29.48
N HIS A 72 -1.80 10.87 29.78
CA HIS A 72 -2.70 10.76 30.93
C HIS A 72 -1.94 10.91 32.25
N ASP A 73 -0.81 10.22 32.40
CA ASP A 73 0.03 10.29 33.61
C ASP A 73 0.53 11.72 33.85
N LYS A 74 0.92 12.44 32.77
CA LYS A 74 1.28 13.87 32.85
C LYS A 74 0.11 14.76 33.23
N LEU A 75 -1.09 14.53 32.68
CA LEU A 75 -2.29 15.27 33.06
C LEU A 75 -2.59 15.09 34.55
N GLN A 76 -2.47 13.87 35.06
CA GLN A 76 -2.63 13.59 36.49
C GLN A 76 -1.60 14.34 37.33
N SER A 77 -0.33 14.30 36.93
CA SER A 77 0.73 15.05 37.62
C SER A 77 0.48 16.56 37.66
N LEU A 78 -0.05 17.17 36.60
CA LEU A 78 -0.41 18.59 36.59
C LEU A 78 -1.58 18.90 37.53
N VAL A 79 -2.56 17.99 37.65
CA VAL A 79 -3.66 18.11 38.61
C VAL A 79 -3.12 18.05 40.03
N ASP A 80 -2.22 17.13 40.31
CA ASP A 80 -1.60 16.97 41.63
C ASP A 80 -0.78 18.22 42.00
N GLN A 81 0.06 18.72 41.09
CA GLN A 81 0.80 19.97 41.27
C GLN A 81 -0.12 21.18 41.51
N HIS A 82 -1.23 21.27 40.78
CA HIS A 82 -2.21 22.34 40.99
C HIS A 82 -2.84 22.27 42.40
N ASN A 83 -3.17 21.06 42.86
CA ASN A 83 -3.73 20.83 44.19
C ASN A 83 -2.72 21.16 45.30
N GLU A 84 -1.47 20.73 45.14
CA GLU A 84 -0.37 21.05 46.06
C GLU A 84 -0.11 22.56 46.14
N LEU A 85 -0.08 23.26 45.00
CA LEU A 85 0.02 24.72 44.99
C LEU A 85 -1.17 25.36 45.70
N THR A 86 -2.38 24.83 45.51
CA THR A 86 -3.58 25.37 46.15
C THR A 86 -3.53 25.21 47.68
N GLN A 87 -2.99 24.09 48.17
CA GLN A 87 -2.77 23.87 49.60
C GLN A 87 -1.68 24.78 50.17
N ASN A 88 -0.62 25.05 49.41
CA ASN A 88 0.52 25.88 49.82
C ASN A 88 0.35 27.38 49.46
N LYS A 89 -0.87 27.89 49.56
CA LYS A 89 -1.16 29.29 49.22
C LYS A 89 -0.42 30.25 50.19
N PRO A 90 0.37 31.21 49.69
CA PRO A 90 1.08 32.15 50.55
C PRO A 90 0.14 33.14 51.24
N LEU A 91 0.38 33.40 52.53
CA LEU A 91 -0.48 34.24 53.39
C LEU A 91 -0.18 35.74 53.28
N LEU A 92 1.08 36.14 53.06
CA LEU A 92 1.51 37.55 53.18
C LEU A 92 2.21 38.08 51.92
N PHE A 93 3.22 37.37 51.40
CA PHE A 93 4.00 37.79 50.23
C PHE A 93 4.05 36.70 49.16
N GLY A 94 4.16 37.08 47.89
CA GLY A 94 4.27 36.12 46.77
C GLY A 94 2.95 35.68 46.12
N LYS A 95 1.80 36.24 46.53
CA LYS A 95 0.48 35.91 45.95
C LYS A 95 0.43 36.01 44.42
N LYS A 96 1.01 37.06 43.82
CA LYS A 96 1.06 37.23 42.36
C LYS A 96 1.88 36.14 41.65
N ALA A 97 3.03 35.76 42.24
CA ALA A 97 3.87 34.70 41.68
C ALA A 97 3.17 33.33 41.78
N TRP A 98 2.50 33.08 42.90
CA TRP A 98 1.67 31.89 43.10
C TRP A 98 0.49 31.83 42.11
N GLU A 99 -0.24 32.93 41.92
CA GLU A 99 -1.32 33.02 40.92
C GLU A 99 -0.80 32.75 39.51
N ALA A 100 0.33 33.36 39.13
CA ALA A 100 0.95 33.13 37.83
C ALA A 100 1.38 31.66 37.63
N GLN A 101 1.93 31.02 38.66
CA GLN A 101 2.33 29.60 38.59
C GLN A 101 1.11 28.68 38.48
N ARG A 102 0.07 28.93 39.28
CA ARG A 102 -1.19 28.17 39.19
C ARG A 102 -1.83 28.30 37.82
N ASP A 103 -1.88 29.52 37.29
CA ASP A 103 -2.46 29.80 35.98
C ASP A 103 -1.62 29.15 34.87
N ALA A 104 -0.29 29.12 34.99
CA ALA A 104 0.59 28.42 34.05
C ALA A 104 0.29 26.91 33.99
N ILE A 105 0.19 26.25 35.15
CA ILE A 105 -0.17 24.82 35.25
C ILE A 105 -1.54 24.56 34.65
N TYR A 106 -2.51 25.43 34.91
CA TYR A 106 -3.84 25.32 34.34
C TYR A 106 -3.83 25.41 32.81
N GLN A 107 -3.09 26.36 32.23
CA GLN A 107 -2.97 26.49 30.78
C GLN A 107 -2.25 25.30 30.15
N GLU A 108 -1.19 24.80 30.79
CA GLU A 108 -0.49 23.59 30.33
C GLU A 108 -1.41 22.37 30.34
N HIS A 109 -2.13 22.15 31.44
CA HIS A 109 -3.11 21.08 31.55
C HIS A 109 -4.19 21.19 30.47
N LYS A 110 -4.75 22.40 30.26
CA LYS A 110 -5.77 22.63 29.22
C LYS A 110 -5.25 22.29 27.82
N LYS A 111 -4.02 22.72 27.50
CA LYS A 111 -3.39 22.43 26.21
C LYS A 111 -3.13 20.94 26.03
N LEU A 112 -2.54 20.29 27.04
CA LEU A 112 -2.24 18.86 27.00
C LEU A 112 -3.51 18.01 26.91
N LYS A 113 -4.59 18.42 27.61
CA LYS A 113 -5.88 17.74 27.54
C LYS A 113 -6.48 17.79 26.14
N GLY A 114 -6.43 18.95 25.48
CA GLY A 114 -6.87 19.09 24.09
C GLY A 114 -6.07 18.19 23.14
N GLN A 115 -4.74 18.13 23.31
CA GLN A 115 -3.89 17.22 22.52
C GLN A 115 -4.20 15.75 22.78
N HIS A 116 -4.41 15.37 24.05
CA HIS A 116 -4.78 14.01 24.44
C HIS A 116 -6.09 13.56 23.79
N GLU A 117 -7.12 14.42 23.84
CA GLU A 117 -8.42 14.12 23.26
C GLU A 117 -8.35 14.01 21.73
N HIS A 118 -7.54 14.84 21.07
CA HIS A 118 -7.27 14.72 19.64
C HIS A 118 -6.58 13.39 19.31
N GLN A 119 -5.48 13.08 19.99
CA GLN A 119 -4.73 11.83 19.79
C GLN A 119 -5.60 10.59 20.04
N LYS A 120 -6.49 10.65 21.02
CA LYS A 120 -7.43 9.56 21.32
C LYS A 120 -8.40 9.29 20.17
N LYS A 121 -8.83 10.33 19.45
CA LYS A 121 -9.80 10.21 18.34
C LYS A 121 -9.13 9.96 16.99
N HIS A 122 -8.01 10.62 16.74
CA HIS A 122 -7.41 10.71 15.41
C HIS A 122 -5.98 10.17 15.33
N GLY A 123 -5.31 9.93 16.46
CA GLY A 123 -3.88 9.63 16.47
C GLY A 123 -3.48 8.39 15.66
N VAL A 124 -4.26 7.30 15.71
CA VAL A 124 -3.98 6.11 14.88
C VAL A 124 -4.10 6.43 13.39
N LYS A 125 -5.13 7.19 13.00
CA LYS A 125 -5.33 7.60 11.61
C LYS A 125 -4.20 8.51 11.13
N ASP A 126 -3.87 9.53 11.92
CA ASP A 126 -2.80 10.49 11.64
C ASP A 126 -1.44 9.77 11.48
N LEU A 127 -1.18 8.74 12.29
CA LEU A 127 0.02 7.91 12.16
C LEU A 127 0.02 7.08 10.87
N LEU A 128 -1.10 6.44 10.54
CA LEU A 128 -1.19 5.61 9.33
C LEU A 128 -1.07 6.43 8.04
N GLU A 129 -1.46 7.70 8.05
CA GLU A 129 -1.29 8.64 6.93
C GLU A 129 0.14 9.18 6.83
N ASN A 130 0.92 9.12 7.91
CA ASN A 130 2.29 9.65 7.96
C ASN A 130 3.30 8.75 7.25
N GLU A 131 3.97 9.28 6.22
CA GLU A 131 4.98 8.55 5.45
C GLU A 131 6.18 8.05 6.29
N LYS A 132 6.65 8.86 7.25
CA LYS A 132 7.76 8.44 8.14
C LYS A 132 7.35 7.25 9.00
N PHE A 133 6.09 7.19 9.42
CA PHE A 133 5.56 6.04 10.15
C PHE A 133 5.49 4.82 9.24
N LYS A 134 5.02 4.95 8.00
CA LYS A 134 4.97 3.83 7.05
C LYS A 134 6.35 3.23 6.79
N GLU A 135 7.38 4.07 6.63
CA GLU A 135 8.76 3.60 6.49
C GLU A 135 9.26 2.87 7.75
N HIS A 136 9.00 3.43 8.92
CA HIS A 136 9.35 2.79 10.19
C HIS A 136 8.62 1.46 10.36
N ALA A 137 7.33 1.42 10.09
CA ALA A 137 6.49 0.23 10.20
C ALA A 137 6.96 -0.85 9.22
N TRP A 138 7.37 -0.50 8.00
CA TRP A 138 7.96 -1.45 7.08
C TRP A 138 9.26 -2.05 7.59
N LYS A 139 10.16 -1.24 8.17
CA LYS A 139 11.40 -1.75 8.78
C LYS A 139 11.10 -2.71 9.94
N GLN A 140 10.15 -2.36 10.80
CA GLN A 140 9.71 -3.22 11.91
C GLN A 140 9.10 -4.53 11.39
N TYR A 141 8.25 -4.45 10.36
CA TYR A 141 7.66 -5.62 9.70
C TYR A 141 8.72 -6.56 9.14
N GLN A 142 9.75 -6.01 8.48
CA GLN A 142 10.86 -6.80 7.93
C GLN A 142 11.65 -7.54 9.03
N GLN A 143 11.84 -6.90 10.18
CA GLN A 143 12.56 -7.48 11.32
C GLN A 143 11.75 -8.62 11.96
N GLN A 144 10.46 -8.39 12.22
CA GLN A 144 9.61 -9.37 12.92
C GLN A 144 9.07 -10.48 11.99
N HIS A 145 8.95 -10.20 10.69
CA HIS A 145 8.35 -11.11 9.70
C HIS A 145 9.24 -11.30 8.48
N GLN A 146 10.52 -11.59 8.70
CA GLN A 146 11.53 -11.69 7.64
C GLN A 146 11.15 -12.65 6.50
N ALA A 147 10.56 -13.81 6.80
CA ALA A 147 10.14 -14.78 5.79
C ALA A 147 9.02 -14.23 4.88
N LYS A 148 7.99 -13.61 5.46
CA LYS A 148 6.88 -13.01 4.71
C LYS A 148 7.32 -11.78 3.91
N ALA A 149 8.22 -10.98 4.46
CA ALA A 149 8.81 -9.83 3.77
C ALA A 149 9.63 -10.26 2.56
N LYS A 150 10.47 -11.31 2.69
CA LYS A 150 11.20 -11.91 1.57
C LYS A 150 10.25 -12.45 0.50
N GLN A 151 9.18 -13.15 0.88
CA GLN A 151 8.16 -13.63 -0.05
C GLN A 151 7.52 -12.49 -0.84
N TYR A 152 7.18 -11.37 -0.19
CA TYR A 152 6.65 -10.21 -0.88
C TYR A 152 7.67 -9.60 -1.86
N GLN A 153 8.93 -9.46 -1.43
CA GLN A 153 10.01 -8.91 -2.25
C GLN A 153 10.31 -9.74 -3.50
N THR A 154 10.13 -11.06 -3.45
CA THR A 154 10.29 -11.93 -4.62
C THR A 154 9.04 -11.99 -5.49
N LEU A 155 7.86 -11.97 -4.87
CA LEU A 155 6.57 -12.04 -5.56
C LEU A 155 6.27 -10.78 -6.38
N TYR A 156 6.57 -9.58 -5.85
CA TYR A 156 6.17 -8.32 -6.48
C TYR A 156 6.85 -8.07 -7.84
N PRO A 157 8.17 -8.25 -8.02
CA PRO A 157 8.81 -8.16 -9.34
C PRO A 157 8.24 -9.18 -10.32
N SER A 158 8.00 -10.40 -9.85
CA SER A 158 7.45 -11.48 -10.68
C SER A 158 6.05 -11.13 -11.18
N TYR A 159 5.20 -10.60 -10.30
CA TYR A 159 3.88 -10.08 -10.65
C TYR A 159 3.95 -9.00 -11.72
N GLN A 160 4.87 -8.03 -11.59
CA GLN A 160 5.01 -6.95 -12.58
C GLN A 160 5.37 -7.49 -13.97
N VAL A 161 6.26 -8.48 -14.03
CA VAL A 161 6.63 -9.12 -15.30
C VAL A 161 5.43 -9.88 -15.88
N ILE A 162 4.76 -10.71 -15.09
CA ILE A 162 3.57 -11.47 -15.54
C ILE A 162 2.48 -10.53 -16.05
N LYS A 163 2.20 -9.44 -15.33
CA LYS A 163 1.21 -8.44 -15.73
C LYS A 163 1.54 -7.82 -17.08
N LYS A 164 2.79 -7.37 -17.26
CA LYS A 164 3.25 -6.83 -18.55
C LYS A 164 3.10 -7.85 -19.69
N CYS A 165 3.47 -9.11 -19.45
CA CYS A 165 3.30 -10.16 -20.45
C CYS A 165 1.84 -10.34 -20.86
N VAL A 166 0.91 -10.37 -19.88
CA VAL A 166 -0.52 -10.49 -20.15
C VAL A 166 -1.03 -9.30 -20.98
N ASP A 167 -0.62 -8.09 -20.65
CA ASP A 167 -1.02 -6.87 -21.36
C ASP A 167 -0.48 -6.87 -22.80
N GLU A 168 0.76 -7.30 -23.01
CA GLU A 168 1.38 -7.45 -24.33
C GLU A 168 0.66 -8.50 -25.19
N ILE A 169 0.40 -9.71 -24.66
CA ILE A 169 -0.31 -10.77 -25.37
C ILE A 169 -1.72 -10.28 -25.79
N LYS A 170 -2.43 -9.59 -24.89
CA LYS A 170 -3.75 -9.02 -25.20
C LYS A 170 -3.67 -7.94 -26.30
N ALA A 171 -2.66 -7.07 -26.23
CA ALA A 171 -2.46 -6.04 -27.23
C ALA A 171 -2.16 -6.62 -28.62
N GLU A 172 -1.33 -7.67 -28.69
CA GLU A 172 -1.01 -8.37 -29.94
C GLU A 172 -2.24 -9.08 -30.53
N GLN A 173 -3.04 -9.75 -29.70
CA GLN A 173 -4.30 -10.37 -30.16
C GLN A 173 -5.28 -9.35 -30.72
N GLN A 174 -5.45 -8.20 -30.05
CA GLN A 174 -6.30 -7.11 -30.54
C GLN A 174 -5.78 -6.52 -31.86
N LEU A 175 -4.47 -6.37 -31.99
CA LEU A 175 -3.85 -5.84 -33.20
C LEU A 175 -4.04 -6.80 -34.40
N LYS A 176 -3.86 -8.10 -34.19
CA LYS A 176 -4.14 -9.14 -35.21
C LYS A 176 -5.61 -9.11 -35.64
N LEU A 177 -6.55 -9.02 -34.70
CA LEU A 177 -7.98 -8.95 -35.00
C LEU A 177 -8.33 -7.70 -35.84
N ARG A 178 -7.75 -6.54 -35.53
CA ARG A 178 -7.93 -5.32 -36.34
C ARG A 178 -7.35 -5.48 -37.74
N GLN A 179 -6.16 -6.08 -37.87
CA GLN A 179 -5.55 -6.33 -39.19
C GLN A 179 -6.42 -7.28 -40.03
N GLU A 180 -6.93 -8.36 -39.44
CA GLU A 180 -7.84 -9.28 -40.14
C GLU A 180 -9.14 -8.59 -40.60
N GLN A 181 -9.73 -7.74 -39.76
CA GLN A 181 -10.91 -6.95 -40.13
C GLN A 181 -10.62 -5.98 -41.29
N GLN A 182 -9.47 -5.32 -41.27
CA GLN A 182 -9.04 -4.43 -42.36
C GLN A 182 -8.82 -5.20 -43.66
N LEU A 183 -8.19 -6.38 -43.61
CA LEU A 183 -7.98 -7.23 -44.78
C LEU A 183 -9.31 -7.72 -45.37
N LYS A 184 -10.25 -8.16 -44.52
CA LYS A 184 -11.62 -8.52 -44.95
C LYS A 184 -12.36 -7.35 -45.57
N ALA A 185 -12.26 -6.15 -44.98
CA ALA A 185 -12.87 -4.94 -45.54
C ALA A 185 -12.27 -4.54 -46.90
N GLN A 186 -10.96 -4.72 -47.11
CA GLN A 186 -10.32 -4.49 -48.41
C GLN A 186 -10.74 -5.52 -49.46
N GLN A 187 -10.96 -6.78 -49.08
CA GLN A 187 -11.45 -7.82 -50.00
C GLN A 187 -12.91 -7.60 -50.42
N HIS A 188 -13.73 -7.02 -49.54
CA HIS A 188 -15.14 -6.69 -49.81
C HIS A 188 -15.37 -5.26 -50.32
N ALA A 189 -14.31 -4.48 -50.56
CA ALA A 189 -14.43 -3.14 -51.12
C ALA A 189 -14.97 -3.22 -52.57
N PRO A 190 -16.01 -2.45 -52.93
CA PRO A 190 -16.57 -2.49 -54.29
C PRO A 190 -15.49 -2.04 -55.28
N LYS A 191 -15.12 -2.94 -56.21
CA LYS A 191 -14.25 -2.58 -57.34
C LYS A 191 -14.93 -1.46 -58.11
N MET A 192 -14.39 -0.25 -58.05
CA MET A 192 -14.88 0.85 -58.88
C MET A 192 -14.73 0.41 -60.34
N LYS A 193 -15.86 0.19 -61.02
CA LYS A 193 -15.87 0.03 -62.48
C LYS A 193 -15.35 1.33 -63.07
N SER A 194 -14.14 1.34 -63.60
CA SER A 194 -13.65 2.45 -64.41
C SER A 194 -14.60 2.60 -65.61
N ARG A 195 -15.46 3.62 -65.59
CA ARG A 195 -16.20 4.01 -66.79
C ARG A 195 -15.17 4.63 -67.72
N GLY A 196 -14.65 3.82 -68.62
CA GLY A 196 -13.87 4.30 -69.75
C GLY A 196 -14.74 5.28 -70.53
N MET A 197 -14.35 6.55 -70.57
CA MET A 197 -14.87 7.48 -71.56
C MET A 197 -14.35 7.00 -72.92
N SER A 198 -15.22 6.37 -73.71
CA SER A 198 -14.99 6.23 -75.14
C SER A 198 -15.13 7.62 -75.76
N ARG A 199 -14.10 8.01 -76.50
CA ARG A 199 -14.05 9.22 -77.33
C ARG A 199 -14.96 9.11 -78.54
#